data_AF-A0A1A6FYF2-F1
#
_entry.id   AF-A0A1A6FYF2-F1
#
_cell.length_a   1.000
_cell.length_b   1.000
_cell.length_c   1.000
_cell.angle_alpha   90.00
_cell.angle_beta   90.00
_cell.angle_gamma   90.00
#
_symmetry.space_group_name_H-M   'P 1'
#
loop_
_entity.id
_entity.type
_entity.pdbx_description
1 polymer ?
#
loop_
_entity_poly.entity_id
_entity_poly.type
_entity_poly.pdbx_seq_one_letter_code
_entity_poly.pdbx_strand_id
1 'polypeptide(L)' 'MDSQCVCEHSKENLMTPSNMGVIFGPTLMRAQEDTVAAMMNIKFQNIVVEILIEHFGKVNAGNIKEEKPLTVSKT' A
#
# COMPACT_ATOMS: atom_id res chain seq x y z
N MET A 1 -11.22 20.31 2.39
CA MET A 1 -10.16 20.50 1.39
C MET A 1 -9.98 19.14 0.74
N ASP A 2 -10.48 18.98 -0.47
CA ASP A 2 -10.25 17.76 -1.24
C ASP A 2 -8.80 17.83 -1.73
N SER A 3 -7.88 17.22 -0.99
CA SER A 3 -6.49 17.08 -1.43
C SER A 3 -6.49 16.13 -2.61
N GLN A 4 -6.36 16.66 -3.83
CA GLN A 4 -6.17 15.83 -5.01
C GLN A 4 -4.83 15.10 -4.90
N CYS A 5 -4.84 13.78 -4.89
CA CYS A 5 -3.61 13.01 -4.80
C CYS A 5 -2.89 12.94 -6.17
N VAL A 6 -1.57 12.69 -6.15
CA VAL A 6 -0.76 12.54 -7.39
C VAL A 6 -1.34 11.46 -8.31
N CYS A 7 -1.92 10.40 -7.72
CA CYS A 7 -2.47 9.26 -8.46
C CYS A 7 -3.79 9.57 -9.20
N GLU A 8 -4.56 10.58 -8.76
CA GLU A 8 -5.78 11.02 -9.47
C GLU A 8 -5.46 11.63 -10.84
N HIS A 9 -4.24 12.16 -10.99
CA HIS A 9 -3.74 12.76 -12.24
C HIS A 9 -2.92 11.78 -13.08
N SER A 10 -3.03 10.47 -12.82
CA SER A 10 -2.26 9.42 -13.48
C SER A 10 -2.42 9.38 -15.01
N LYS A 11 -3.51 9.93 -15.56
CA LYS A 11 -3.69 10.07 -17.02
C LYS A 11 -2.66 11.02 -17.66
N GLU A 12 -2.17 12.00 -16.92
CA GLU A 12 -1.25 13.04 -17.41
C GLU A 12 0.18 12.79 -16.92
N ASN A 13 0.34 12.44 -15.63
CA ASN A 13 1.66 12.25 -15.01
C ASN A 13 2.16 10.80 -15.03
N LEU A 14 1.33 9.85 -15.46
CA LEU A 14 1.64 8.41 -15.54
C LEU A 14 1.96 7.74 -14.18
N MET A 15 1.64 8.40 -13.07
CA MET A 15 1.90 7.90 -11.71
C MET A 15 0.68 7.20 -11.15
N THR A 16 0.57 5.89 -11.37
CA THR A 16 -0.43 5.03 -10.71
C THR A 16 -0.05 4.74 -9.26
N PRO A 17 -0.99 4.28 -8.41
CA PRO A 17 -0.67 3.80 -7.06
C PRO A 17 0.47 2.77 -7.04
N SER A 18 0.50 1.85 -8.00
CA SER A 18 1.57 0.85 -8.13
C SER A 18 2.94 1.49 -8.44
N ASN A 19 2.98 2.49 -9.34
CA ASN A 19 4.22 3.23 -9.63
C ASN A 19 4.73 3.98 -8.40
N MET A 20 3.81 4.55 -7.61
CA MET A 20 4.15 5.18 -6.33
C MET A 20 4.63 4.15 -5.31
N GLY A 21 4.01 2.96 -5.27
CA GLY A 21 4.45 1.84 -4.42
C GLY A 21 5.88 1.42 -4.70
N VAL A 22 6.28 1.33 -5.96
CA VAL A 22 7.67 1.00 -6.35
C VAL A 22 8.67 2.07 -5.90
N ILE A 23 8.34 3.35 -6.04
CA ILE A 23 9.24 4.46 -5.68
C ILE A 23 9.34 4.63 -4.15
N PHE A 24 8.21 4.59 -3.46
CA PHE A 24 8.14 4.92 -2.04
C PHE A 24 8.22 3.70 -1.11
N GLY A 25 7.88 2.50 -1.58
CA GLY A 25 7.98 1.25 -0.81
C GLY A 25 9.34 1.07 -0.11
N PRO A 26 10.46 1.12 -0.86
CA PRO A 26 11.80 0.98 -0.27
C PRO A 26 12.17 2.12 0.69
N THR A 27 11.65 3.33 0.46
CA THR A 27 11.97 4.51 1.25
C THR A 27 11.22 4.53 2.58
N LEU A 28 9.93 4.19 2.56
CA LEU A 28 9.05 4.23 3.73
C LEU A 28 9.21 3.00 4.63
N MET A 29 9.62 1.86 4.07
CA MET A 29 9.68 0.57 4.77
C MET A 29 11.10 0.02 4.88
N ARG A 30 12.11 0.91 4.87
CA ARG A 30 13.52 0.53 4.99
C ARG A 30 13.73 -0.39 6.19
N ALA A 31 14.24 -1.59 5.94
CA ALA A 31 14.60 -2.53 6.99
C ALA A 31 15.78 -1.98 7.80
N GLN A 32 15.83 -2.29 9.10
CA GLN A 32 16.95 -1.90 9.96
C GLN A 32 18.23 -2.70 9.64
N GLU A 33 18.08 -3.86 8.99
CA GLU A 33 19.17 -4.76 8.61
C GLU A 33 19.04 -5.22 7.15
N ASP A 34 20.15 -5.16 6.40
CA ASP A 34 20.24 -5.57 4.99
C ASP A 34 20.46 -7.09 4.85
N THR A 35 19.47 -7.88 5.26
CA THR A 35 19.50 -9.34 5.10
C THR A 35 18.84 -9.78 3.79
N VAL A 36 19.24 -10.93 3.24
CA VAL A 36 18.61 -11.53 2.05
C VAL A 36 17.11 -11.81 2.29
N ALA A 37 16.74 -12.13 3.54
CA ALA A 37 15.35 -12.30 3.95
C ALA A 37 14.57 -10.96 3.92
N ALA A 38 15.19 -9.84 4.31
CA ALA A 38 14.60 -8.51 4.21
C ALA A 38 14.39 -8.08 2.75
N MET A 39 15.28 -8.46 1.84
CA MET A 39 15.14 -8.20 0.40
C MET A 39 13.97 -8.94 -0.25
N MET A 40 13.61 -10.15 0.22
CA MET A 40 12.43 -10.88 -0.28
C MET A 40 11.10 -10.17 0.05
N ASN A 41 11.13 -9.20 0.98
CA ASN A 41 9.96 -8.43 1.39
C ASN A 41 9.69 -7.21 0.50
N ILE A 42 10.55 -6.90 -0.49
CA ILE A 42 10.41 -5.73 -1.37
C ILE A 42 9.08 -5.75 -2.14
N LYS A 43 8.61 -6.93 -2.59
CA LYS A 43 7.30 -7.04 -3.25
C LYS A 43 6.15 -6.66 -2.32
N PHE A 44 6.26 -7.00 -1.03
CA PHE A 44 5.27 -6.64 -0.03
C PHE A 44 5.32 -5.15 0.34
N GLN A 45 6.51 -4.53 0.34
CA GLN A 45 6.64 -3.10 0.59
C GLN A 45 5.87 -2.26 -0.43
N ASN A 46 5.97 -2.63 -1.72
CA ASN A 46 5.24 -1.94 -2.78
C ASN A 46 3.72 -2.10 -2.60
N ILE A 47 3.26 -3.31 -2.28
CA ILE A 47 1.84 -3.63 -2.05
C ILE A 47 1.29 -2.85 -0.84
N VAL A 48 2.05 -2.75 0.25
CA VAL A 48 1.63 -2.00 1.44
C VAL A 48 1.43 -0.52 1.11
N VAL A 49 2.36 0.09 0.38
CA VAL A 49 2.23 1.49 -0.04
C VAL A 49 1.06 1.69 -1.00
N GLU A 50 0.84 0.77 -1.93
CA GLU A 50 -0.31 0.80 -2.83
C GLU A 50 -1.64 0.74 -2.06
N ILE A 51 -1.77 -0.16 -1.10
CA ILE A 51 -2.95 -0.27 -0.23
C ILE A 51 -3.16 1.03 0.58
N LEU A 52 -2.08 1.61 1.12
CA LEU A 52 -2.15 2.87 1.88
C LEU A 52 -2.64 4.04 1.02
N ILE A 53 -2.25 4.10 -0.26
CA ILE A 53 -2.72 5.12 -1.20
C ILE A 53 -4.20 4.91 -1.54
N GLU A 54 -4.59 3.69 -1.91
CA GLU A 54 -5.97 3.38 -2.31
C GLU A 54 -6.99 3.54 -1.17
N HIS A 55 -6.56 3.24 0.06
CA HIS A 55 -7.43 3.22 1.24
C HIS A 55 -7.14 4.34 2.23
N PHE A 56 -6.41 5.38 1.81
CA PHE A 56 -5.95 6.48 2.65
C PHE A 56 -7.07 7.03 3.55
N GLY A 57 -8.26 7.31 2.99
CA GLY A 57 -9.39 7.85 3.75
C GLY A 57 -9.89 6.93 4.87
N LYS A 58 -9.91 5.61 4.64
CA LYS A 58 -10.33 4.63 5.66
C LYS A 58 -9.26 4.45 6.75
N VAL A 59 -7.99 4.36 6.35
CA VAL A 59 -6.85 4.22 7.25
C VAL A 59 -6.72 5.45 8.15
N ASN A 60 -6.76 6.65 7.56
CA ASN A 60 -6.64 7.91 8.29
C ASN A 60 -7.81 8.17 9.24
N ALA A 61 -9.02 7.72 8.89
CA ALA A 61 -10.19 7.81 9.76
C ALA A 61 -10.20 6.78 10.91
N GLY A 62 -9.22 5.86 10.97
CA GLY A 62 -9.16 4.80 11.98
C GLY A 62 -10.30 3.77 11.88
N ASN A 63 -11.07 3.77 10.78
CA ASN A 63 -12.28 2.97 10.61
C ASN A 63 -11.98 1.60 9.97
N ILE A 64 -10.96 0.90 10.48
CA ILE A 64 -10.64 -0.46 10.02
C ILE A 64 -11.58 -1.43 10.74
N LYS A 65 -12.64 -1.84 10.06
CA LYS A 65 -13.46 -2.96 10.51
C LYS A 65 -12.70 -4.24 10.19
N GLU A 66 -12.45 -5.09 11.18
CA GLU A 66 -12.03 -6.46 10.91
C GLU A 66 -13.11 -7.12 10.05
N GLU A 67 -12.80 -7.45 8.80
CA GLU A 67 -13.63 -8.40 8.06
C GLU A 67 -13.41 -9.77 8.70
N LYS A 68 -14.50 -10.36 9.21
CA LYS A 68 -14.48 -11.71 9.76
C LYS A 68 -13.78 -12.65 8.76
N PRO A 69 -12.85 -13.51 9.21
CA PRO A 69 -12.23 -14.48 8.31
C PRO A 69 -13.32 -15.23 7.56
N LEU A 70 -13.18 -15.38 6.24
CA LEU A 70 -14.07 -16.21 5.44
C LEU A 70 -14.13 -17.59 6.09
N THR A 71 -15.23 -17.90 6.77
CA THR A 71 -15.49 -19.24 7.26
C THR A 71 -15.75 -20.08 6.02
N VAL A 72 -14.75 -20.87 5.61
CA VAL A 72 -14.99 -21.98 4.69
C VAL A 72 -15.96 -22.90 5.39
N SER A 73 -17.23 -22.83 5.01
CA SER A 73 -18.21 -23.85 5.36
C SER A 73 -17.67 -25.17 4.83
N LYS A 74 -17.19 -26.04 5.73
CA LYS A 74 -16.94 -27.44 5.41
C LYS A 74 -18.30 -28.05 5.11
N THR A 75 -18.55 -28.31 3.83
CA THR A 75 -19.53 -29.30 3.38
C THR A 75 -18.86 -30.66 3.35
#